data_AF-A0A1V3PJM0-F1
#
_entry.id   AF-A0A1V3PJM0-F1
#
_cell.length_a   1.000
_cell.length_b   1.000
_cell.length_c   1.000
_cell.angle_alpha   90.00
_cell.angle_beta   90.00
_cell.angle_gamma   90.00
#
_symmetry.space_group_name_H-M   'P 1'
#
loop_
_entity.id
_entity.type
_entity.pdbx_description
1 polymer ?
#
loop_
_entity_poly.entity_id
_entity_poly.type
_entity_poly.pdbx_seq_one_letter_code
_entity_poly.pdbx_strand_id
1 'polypeptide(L)'
;MKTLLALLAATVAIGALNACSQKTPTTVAASAAPAASSTVTNSVVTKPSSPAFTPPSETDIPGGPLGDVIRQGRDIFTDTPTHASAYVGNTLSCSNCHLDAGRLANSAPLWGAYGMYPQYRKKNGHVNTFGERLQGCFRFSMNGKAPPLDSAEMVALETYAWWMAKGAPVGVKLQGAGYPKQGFKPPQPADYARGEKVYAANCALCHGADGQGQQVAGRNVFPPLWGPQSFNWGAGMHELDNAAAFIKANMPLSRGGSLSDQDAWDVAMFMDAHERPQDPRYTGNLAETRAKYHDTPQSLYGTEVNGHLLGSQPAQK
;
A
#
# COMPACT_ATOMS: atom_id res chain seq x y z
N MET A 1 29.86 2.92 68.61
CA MET A 1 29.35 4.25 69.03
C MET A 1 28.21 4.61 68.09
N LYS A 2 26.94 4.54 68.54
CA LYS A 2 26.20 5.64 69.23
C LYS A 2 26.15 6.89 68.34
N THR A 3 25.04 7.55 68.00
CA THR A 3 23.64 7.62 68.47
C THR A 3 22.95 8.63 67.50
N LEU A 4 21.76 8.38 66.96
CA LEU A 4 20.42 8.82 67.43
C LEU A 4 20.00 10.29 67.11
N LEU A 5 18.79 10.39 66.51
CA LEU A 5 17.66 11.32 66.82
C LEU A 5 17.81 12.84 66.53
N ALA A 6 16.78 13.65 66.21
CA ALA A 6 15.32 13.53 66.27
C ALA A 6 14.59 14.60 65.42
N LEU A 7 13.27 14.37 65.25
CA LEU A 7 12.18 15.21 64.72
C LEU A 7 12.04 16.62 65.37
N LEU A 8 11.33 17.54 64.69
CA LEU A 8 10.07 18.19 65.13
C LEU A 8 9.56 19.18 64.04
N ALA A 9 8.36 18.99 63.49
CA ALA A 9 7.07 19.60 63.86
C ALA A 9 6.92 21.10 63.47
N ALA A 10 6.02 21.38 62.53
CA ALA A 10 5.63 22.73 62.13
C ALA A 10 4.19 23.02 62.58
N THR A 11 4.02 24.07 63.39
CA THR A 11 2.73 24.62 63.84
C THR A 11 2.55 26.05 63.34
N VAL A 12 1.28 26.34 63.06
CA VAL A 12 0.61 27.50 62.47
C VAL A 12 0.61 28.74 63.39
N ALA A 13 0.63 29.96 62.82
CA ALA A 13 -0.24 31.12 63.18
C ALA A 13 0.14 32.40 62.40
N ILE A 14 -0.73 32.94 61.53
CA ILE A 14 -1.69 34.08 61.72
C ILE A 14 -1.08 35.47 61.44
N GLY A 15 -1.74 36.24 60.54
CA GLY A 15 -1.54 37.69 60.41
C GLY A 15 -2.22 38.29 59.17
N ALA A 16 -3.32 39.00 59.38
CA ALA A 16 -4.25 39.58 58.39
C ALA A 16 -3.73 40.87 57.71
N LEU A 17 -4.34 41.26 56.57
CA LEU A 17 -5.10 42.53 56.39
C LEU A 17 -5.56 42.76 54.94
N ASN A 18 -6.88 43.00 54.79
CA ASN A 18 -7.64 43.93 53.93
C ASN A 18 -7.33 44.08 52.43
N ALA A 19 -8.25 44.40 51.51
CA ALA A 19 -9.71 44.41 51.38
C ALA A 19 -9.96 45.06 49.99
N CYS A 20 -10.95 44.61 49.20
CA CYS A 20 -11.91 45.47 48.47
C CYS A 20 -12.86 44.66 47.56
N SER A 21 -14.10 44.55 48.05
CA SER A 21 -15.41 44.64 47.38
C SER A 21 -15.58 44.24 45.91
N GLN A 22 -16.57 43.37 45.65
CA GLN A 22 -17.82 43.79 45.00
C GLN A 22 -18.97 42.79 45.25
N LYS A 23 -20.19 43.35 45.29
CA LYS A 23 -21.44 42.84 45.86
C LYS A 23 -22.13 41.78 44.99
N THR A 24 -22.77 40.81 45.66
CA THR A 24 -23.74 39.87 45.10
C THR A 24 -25.15 40.49 45.08
N PRO A 25 -25.96 40.30 44.01
CA PRO A 25 -27.39 40.51 44.06
C PRO A 25 -28.16 39.20 44.28
N THR A 26 -29.29 39.39 44.94
CA THR A 26 -30.27 38.48 45.51
C THR A 26 -31.00 37.57 44.50
N THR A 27 -31.28 36.35 44.92
CA THR A 27 -32.15 35.36 44.26
C THR A 27 -33.63 35.76 44.32
N VAL A 28 -34.34 35.65 43.20
CA VAL A 28 -35.81 35.53 43.14
C VAL A 28 -36.15 34.27 42.35
N ALA A 29 -36.89 33.36 42.99
CA ALA A 29 -37.40 32.14 42.39
C ALA A 29 -38.60 32.45 41.48
N ALA A 30 -38.67 31.82 40.30
CA ALA A 30 -39.84 31.86 39.44
C ALA A 30 -40.15 30.45 38.88
N SER A 31 -41.46 30.20 38.85
CA SER A 31 -42.17 28.93 38.67
C SER A 31 -41.90 28.20 37.34
N ALA A 32 -41.94 26.86 37.40
CA ALA A 32 -41.87 25.98 36.23
C ALA A 32 -43.17 25.99 35.41
N ALA A 33 -43.04 25.95 34.08
CA ALA A 33 -44.10 25.69 33.10
C ALA A 33 -43.61 24.61 32.11
N PRO A 34 -44.50 23.80 31.51
CA PRO A 34 -44.16 22.49 30.95
C PRO A 34 -43.49 22.59 29.57
N ALA A 35 -42.48 21.74 29.34
CA ALA A 35 -41.77 21.63 28.07
C ALA A 35 -42.63 20.94 27.01
N ALA A 36 -42.90 21.64 25.91
CA ALA A 36 -43.45 21.07 24.70
C ALA A 36 -42.37 20.25 23.96
N SER A 37 -42.73 19.01 23.61
CA SER A 37 -41.87 18.10 22.85
C SER A 37 -41.63 18.64 21.44
N SER A 38 -40.37 18.93 21.12
CA SER A 38 -39.92 19.26 19.77
C SER A 38 -39.36 17.99 19.12
N THR A 39 -40.03 17.51 18.08
CA THR A 39 -39.59 16.39 17.24
C THR A 39 -38.35 16.80 16.44
N VAL A 40 -37.21 16.19 16.76
CA VAL A 40 -35.96 16.36 15.99
C VAL A 40 -36.00 15.41 14.80
N THR A 41 -36.13 15.97 13.60
CA THR A 41 -35.93 15.24 12.34
C THR A 41 -34.44 14.92 12.19
N ASN A 42 -34.09 13.64 12.28
CA ASN A 42 -32.74 13.14 11.99
C ASN A 42 -32.44 13.31 10.50
N SER A 43 -31.86 14.45 10.13
CA SER A 43 -31.20 14.61 8.84
C SER A 43 -29.89 13.84 8.90
N VAL A 44 -29.81 12.75 8.15
CA VAL A 44 -28.56 12.01 7.93
C VAL A 44 -27.60 12.96 7.20
N VAL A 45 -26.65 13.53 7.94
CA VAL A 45 -25.54 14.28 7.37
C VAL A 45 -24.66 13.28 6.64
N THR A 46 -24.80 13.18 5.32
CA THR A 46 -23.83 12.52 4.46
C THR A 46 -22.51 13.30 4.57
N LYS A 47 -21.50 12.64 5.14
CA LYS A 47 -20.13 13.18 5.18
C LYS A 47 -19.69 13.52 3.75
N PRO A 48 -19.22 14.75 3.46
CA PRO A 48 -18.72 15.08 2.13
C PRO A 48 -17.58 14.11 1.78
N SER A 49 -17.67 13.45 0.62
CA SER A 49 -16.53 12.73 0.06
C SER A 49 -15.38 13.72 -0.09
N SER A 50 -14.22 13.44 0.51
CA SER A 50 -13.02 14.23 0.26
C SER A 50 -12.80 14.34 -1.25
N PRO A 51 -12.55 15.53 -1.81
CA PRO A 51 -12.34 15.68 -3.24
C PRO A 51 -11.21 14.76 -3.70
N ALA A 52 -11.40 14.14 -4.87
CA ALA A 52 -10.39 13.27 -5.47
C ALA A 52 -9.08 14.07 -5.68
N PHE A 53 -7.96 13.54 -5.17
CA PHE A 53 -6.66 14.18 -5.34
C PHE A 53 -6.22 14.09 -6.80
N THR A 54 -5.66 15.18 -7.34
CA THR A 54 -5.10 15.22 -8.69
C THR A 54 -3.61 15.57 -8.62
N PRO A 55 -2.70 14.68 -9.03
CA PRO A 55 -1.27 14.98 -9.03
C PRO A 55 -0.92 16.01 -10.13
N PRO A 56 0.18 16.79 -9.98
CA PRO A 56 0.63 17.75 -11.00
C PRO A 56 0.84 17.09 -12.37
N SER A 57 0.56 17.79 -13.49
CA SER A 57 0.78 17.25 -14.84
C SER A 57 2.27 17.02 -15.11
N GLU A 58 2.63 16.07 -15.98
CA GLU A 58 4.03 15.89 -16.39
C GLU A 58 4.62 17.16 -17.03
N THR A 59 3.79 17.98 -17.67
CA THR A 59 4.19 19.27 -18.23
C THR A 59 4.55 20.30 -17.15
N ASP A 60 4.13 20.07 -15.91
CA ASP A 60 4.37 20.97 -14.77
C ASP A 60 5.67 20.63 -14.03
N ILE A 61 6.46 19.66 -14.52
CA ILE A 61 7.79 19.38 -13.97
C ILE A 61 8.66 20.62 -14.23
N PRO A 62 9.22 21.25 -13.18
CA PRO A 62 9.99 22.49 -13.33
C PRO A 62 11.24 22.28 -14.18
N GLY A 63 11.79 23.37 -14.71
CA GLY A 63 13.16 23.35 -15.26
C GLY A 63 14.22 23.26 -14.17
N GLY A 64 15.46 22.99 -14.57
CA GLY A 64 16.63 23.00 -13.70
C GLY A 64 16.79 21.74 -12.83
N PRO A 65 17.77 21.74 -11.91
CA PRO A 65 18.26 20.51 -11.27
C PRO A 65 17.19 19.68 -10.55
N LEU A 66 16.25 20.33 -9.84
CA LEU A 66 15.16 19.60 -9.18
C LEU A 66 14.24 18.91 -10.19
N GLY A 67 13.92 19.59 -11.30
CA GLY A 67 13.13 19.03 -12.37
C GLY A 67 13.80 17.83 -13.03
N ASP A 68 15.12 17.89 -13.22
CA ASP A 68 15.89 16.81 -13.83
C ASP A 68 15.86 15.54 -12.97
N VAL A 69 15.96 15.68 -11.64
CA VAL A 69 15.83 14.56 -10.70
C VAL A 69 14.41 13.99 -10.70
N ILE A 70 13.38 14.84 -10.81
CA ILE A 70 11.99 14.39 -10.97
C ILE A 70 11.82 13.55 -12.24
N ARG A 71 12.38 14.01 -13.38
CA ARG A 71 12.35 13.25 -14.65
C ARG A 71 13.10 11.93 -14.53
N GLN A 72 14.28 11.93 -13.93
CA GLN A 72 15.04 10.70 -13.67
C GLN A 72 14.24 9.71 -12.82
N GLY A 73 13.55 10.19 -11.78
CA GLY A 73 12.70 9.35 -10.93
C GLY A 73 11.53 8.73 -11.69
N ARG A 74 10.87 9.51 -12.56
CA ARG A 74 9.84 9.01 -13.47
C ARG A 74 10.40 7.96 -14.43
N ASP A 75 11.54 8.23 -15.04
CA ASP A 75 12.15 7.34 -16.04
C ASP A 75 12.53 5.99 -15.40
N ILE A 76 13.12 6.00 -14.18
CA ILE A 76 13.33 4.79 -13.37
C ILE A 76 12.00 4.10 -13.05
N PHE A 77 10.95 4.84 -12.74
CA PHE A 77 9.65 4.27 -12.43
C PHE A 77 9.01 3.55 -13.61
N THR A 78 9.15 4.11 -14.82
CA THR A 78 8.52 3.59 -16.04
C THR A 78 9.35 2.54 -16.77
N ASP A 79 10.68 2.62 -16.67
CA ASP A 79 11.64 1.73 -17.35
C ASP A 79 12.77 1.34 -16.39
N THR A 80 12.37 0.69 -15.29
CA THR A 80 13.27 0.33 -14.19
C THR A 80 14.42 -0.58 -14.63
N PRO A 81 14.21 -1.60 -15.48
CA PRO A 81 15.31 -2.44 -15.97
C PRO A 81 16.38 -1.67 -16.74
N THR A 82 16.01 -0.58 -17.42
CA THR A 82 16.98 0.26 -18.16
C THR A 82 17.73 1.20 -17.23
N HIS A 83 17.03 1.88 -16.32
CA HIS A 83 17.62 2.97 -15.52
C HIS A 83 18.14 2.53 -14.14
N ALA A 84 17.82 1.33 -13.68
CA ALA A 84 18.24 0.80 -12.38
C ALA A 84 18.62 -0.70 -12.47
N SER A 85 19.20 -1.11 -13.60
CA SER A 85 19.53 -2.52 -13.92
C SER A 85 20.32 -3.24 -12.82
N ALA A 86 21.22 -2.54 -12.13
CA ALA A 86 22.03 -3.09 -11.03
C ALA A 86 21.19 -3.60 -9.83
N TYR A 87 19.92 -3.19 -9.74
CA TYR A 87 19.02 -3.46 -8.62
C TYR A 87 17.81 -4.31 -9.01
N VAL A 88 17.66 -4.66 -10.30
CA VAL A 88 16.50 -5.40 -10.82
C VAL A 88 16.92 -6.80 -11.23
N GLY A 89 16.23 -7.80 -10.69
CA GLY A 89 16.48 -9.21 -10.98
C GLY A 89 15.42 -9.85 -11.87
N ASN A 90 14.48 -9.09 -12.43
CA ASN A 90 13.49 -9.56 -13.39
C ASN A 90 13.33 -8.56 -14.55
N THR A 91 12.21 -8.57 -15.28
CA THR A 91 11.97 -7.64 -16.40
C THR A 91 10.90 -6.59 -16.10
N LEU A 92 10.38 -6.56 -14.88
CA LEU A 92 9.30 -5.65 -14.50
C LEU A 92 9.81 -4.20 -14.35
N SER A 93 8.89 -3.26 -14.46
CA SER A 93 9.01 -1.85 -14.06
C SER A 93 7.98 -1.54 -12.97
N CYS A 94 8.23 -0.52 -12.15
CA CYS A 94 7.25 -0.07 -11.14
C CYS A 94 5.88 0.23 -11.77
N SER A 95 5.89 0.84 -12.96
CA SER A 95 4.70 1.18 -13.75
C SER A 95 3.83 -0.02 -14.17
N ASN A 96 4.34 -1.26 -14.11
CA ASN A 96 3.54 -2.44 -14.45
C ASN A 96 2.43 -2.74 -13.42
N CYS A 97 2.61 -2.31 -12.17
CA CYS A 97 1.60 -2.43 -11.10
C CYS A 97 1.06 -1.07 -10.65
N HIS A 98 1.87 -0.02 -10.84
CA HIS A 98 1.55 1.35 -10.48
C HIS A 98 1.25 2.14 -11.76
N LEU A 99 0.04 1.95 -12.30
CA LEU A 99 -0.33 2.40 -13.63
C LEU A 99 -0.28 3.92 -13.80
N ASP A 100 -0.22 4.36 -15.07
CA ASP A 100 -0.08 5.77 -15.45
C ASP A 100 1.13 6.42 -14.77
N ALA A 101 2.29 5.76 -14.84
CA ALA A 101 3.51 6.16 -14.13
C ALA A 101 3.33 6.41 -12.61
N GLY A 102 2.37 5.72 -11.98
CA GLY A 102 2.07 5.87 -10.56
C GLY A 102 1.07 6.98 -10.24
N ARG A 103 0.36 7.48 -11.25
CA ARG A 103 -0.65 8.54 -11.12
C ARG A 103 -2.07 7.99 -11.01
N LEU A 104 -2.34 6.78 -11.53
CA LEU A 104 -3.69 6.23 -11.61
C LEU A 104 -4.24 5.89 -10.21
N ALA A 105 -5.37 6.50 -9.85
CA ALA A 105 -6.14 6.14 -8.66
C ALA A 105 -6.54 4.66 -8.69
N ASN A 106 -6.61 4.01 -7.52
CA ASN A 106 -6.92 2.59 -7.36
C ASN A 106 -5.89 1.62 -7.97
N SER A 107 -4.71 2.13 -8.39
CA SER A 107 -3.56 1.35 -8.83
C SER A 107 -2.33 1.60 -7.94
N ALA A 108 -2.56 1.78 -6.63
CA ALA A 108 -1.51 2.12 -5.66
C ALA A 108 -0.63 3.32 -6.08
N PRO A 109 -1.22 4.49 -6.38
CA PRO A 109 -0.48 5.65 -6.88
C PRO A 109 0.51 6.20 -5.84
N LEU A 110 1.62 6.80 -6.30
CA LEU A 110 2.65 7.33 -5.39
C LEU A 110 2.15 8.50 -4.54
N TRP A 111 1.30 9.35 -5.10
CA TRP A 111 0.68 10.45 -4.36
C TRP A 111 -0.18 9.98 -3.17
N GLY A 112 -0.74 8.76 -3.27
CA GLY A 112 -1.49 8.14 -2.18
C GLY A 112 -0.62 7.49 -1.12
N ALA A 113 0.69 7.35 -1.38
CA ALA A 113 1.64 6.68 -0.51
C ALA A 113 2.60 7.64 0.19
N TYR A 114 3.18 8.62 -0.50
CA TYR A 114 4.30 9.42 0.00
C TYR A 114 4.03 10.06 1.37
N GLY A 115 2.91 10.80 1.50
CA GLY A 115 2.53 11.48 2.74
C GLY A 115 2.07 10.55 3.88
N MET A 116 1.99 9.23 3.65
CA MET A 116 1.60 8.24 4.66
C MET A 116 2.80 7.62 5.40
N TYR A 117 4.04 7.92 4.98
CA TYR A 117 5.25 7.44 5.64
C TYR A 117 5.89 8.58 6.47
N PRO A 118 6.50 8.27 7.63
CA PRO A 118 6.79 6.93 8.17
C PRO A 118 5.57 6.14 8.65
N GLN A 119 5.60 4.81 8.50
CA GLN A 119 4.47 3.94 8.86
C GLN A 119 4.94 2.62 9.51
N TYR A 120 4.29 2.21 10.60
CA TYR A 120 4.48 0.85 11.14
C TYR A 120 3.98 -0.21 10.15
N ARG A 121 4.81 -1.23 9.90
CA ARG A 121 4.53 -2.30 8.95
C ARG A 121 4.60 -3.65 9.65
N LYS A 122 3.46 -4.36 9.70
CA LYS A 122 3.39 -5.73 10.25
C LYS A 122 4.36 -6.71 9.58
N LYS A 123 4.63 -6.53 8.28
CA LYS A 123 5.50 -7.41 7.47
C LYS A 123 6.91 -7.58 8.04
N ASN A 124 7.47 -6.54 8.66
CA ASN A 124 8.84 -6.53 9.20
C ASN A 124 8.90 -6.04 10.66
N GLY A 125 7.76 -5.69 11.27
CA GLY A 125 7.66 -5.34 12.68
C GLY A 125 8.28 -4.00 13.05
N HIS A 126 8.54 -3.10 12.10
CA HIS A 126 9.13 -1.78 12.39
C HIS A 126 8.42 -0.63 11.67
N VAL A 127 8.79 0.60 12.03
CA VAL A 127 8.36 1.84 11.36
C VAL A 127 9.24 2.07 10.14
N ASN A 128 8.67 1.92 8.95
CA ASN A 128 9.37 2.16 7.70
C ASN A 128 9.29 3.63 7.31
N THR A 129 10.39 4.14 6.78
CA THR A 129 10.43 5.31 5.90
C THR A 129 9.88 4.99 4.51
N PHE A 130 9.65 6.02 3.68
CA PHE A 130 9.26 5.82 2.29
C PHE A 130 10.38 5.15 1.47
N GLY A 131 11.63 5.54 1.69
CA GLY A 131 12.80 4.89 1.09
C GLY A 131 12.89 3.39 1.42
N GLU A 132 12.71 2.98 2.68
CA GLU A 132 12.69 1.55 3.02
C GLU A 132 11.52 0.80 2.36
N ARG A 133 10.38 1.47 2.16
CA ARG A 133 9.25 0.90 1.40
C ARG A 133 9.61 0.64 -0.05
N LEU A 134 10.34 1.56 -0.70
CA LEU A 134 10.86 1.43 -2.06
C LEU A 134 11.92 0.32 -2.16
N GLN A 135 12.85 0.23 -1.20
CA GLN A 135 13.80 -0.89 -1.11
C GLN A 135 13.09 -2.25 -1.04
N GLY A 136 11.97 -2.32 -0.32
CA GLY A 136 11.10 -3.50 -0.31
C GLY A 136 10.54 -3.84 -1.70
N CYS A 137 10.16 -2.85 -2.51
CA CYS A 137 9.72 -3.09 -3.89
C CYS A 137 10.85 -3.71 -4.72
N PHE A 138 12.07 -3.17 -4.65
CA PHE A 138 13.22 -3.74 -5.35
C PHE A 138 13.51 -5.19 -4.94
N ARG A 139 13.49 -5.48 -3.64
CA ARG A 139 13.75 -6.83 -3.13
C ARG A 139 12.68 -7.84 -3.55
N PHE A 140 11.41 -7.43 -3.59
CA PHE A 140 10.30 -8.36 -3.79
C PHE A 140 9.70 -8.29 -5.20
N SER A 141 9.12 -7.15 -5.57
CA SER A 141 8.47 -6.98 -6.87
C SER A 141 9.46 -7.02 -8.03
N MET A 142 10.65 -6.45 -7.86
CA MET A 142 11.69 -6.41 -8.90
C MET A 142 12.64 -7.62 -8.83
N ASN A 143 12.40 -8.54 -7.89
CA ASN A 143 13.24 -9.72 -7.63
C ASN A 143 14.74 -9.41 -7.54
N GLY A 144 15.10 -8.23 -7.03
CA GLY A 144 16.47 -7.73 -7.08
C GLY A 144 17.04 -7.39 -5.71
N LYS A 145 17.94 -6.41 -5.69
CA LYS A 145 18.62 -5.94 -4.47
C LYS A 145 18.13 -4.54 -4.13
N ALA A 146 17.92 -4.27 -2.85
CA ALA A 146 17.63 -2.93 -2.38
C ALA A 146 18.79 -1.97 -2.70
N PRO A 147 18.54 -0.85 -3.41
CA PRO A 147 19.53 0.21 -3.57
C PRO A 147 19.82 0.89 -2.21
N PRO A 148 21.03 1.45 -1.98
CA PRO A 148 21.30 2.30 -0.81
C PRO A 148 20.30 3.46 -0.73
N LEU A 149 19.88 3.84 0.49
CA LEU A 149 18.86 4.89 0.67
C LEU A 149 19.29 6.26 0.10
N ASP A 150 20.58 6.52 0.08
CA ASP A 150 21.21 7.74 -0.44
C ASP A 150 21.71 7.62 -1.90
N SER A 151 21.43 6.49 -2.58
CA SER A 151 21.75 6.32 -4.00
C SER A 151 20.95 7.31 -4.88
N ALA A 152 21.52 7.65 -6.04
CA ALA A 152 20.88 8.56 -6.99
C ALA A 152 19.49 8.05 -7.43
N GLU A 153 19.34 6.73 -7.61
CA GLU A 153 18.09 6.08 -7.99
C GLU A 153 17.02 6.24 -6.91
N MET A 154 17.38 6.06 -5.64
CA MET A 154 16.45 6.22 -4.52
C MET A 154 16.07 7.67 -4.34
N VAL A 155 17.03 8.59 -4.34
CA VAL A 155 16.77 10.03 -4.27
C VAL A 155 15.84 10.47 -5.40
N ALA A 156 16.07 10.01 -6.63
CA ALA A 156 15.21 10.32 -7.77
C ALA A 156 13.78 9.79 -7.60
N LEU A 157 13.60 8.53 -7.22
CA LEU A 157 12.28 7.93 -6.97
C LEU A 157 11.52 8.61 -5.83
N GLU A 158 12.20 8.94 -4.73
CA GLU A 158 11.61 9.67 -3.61
C GLU A 158 11.21 11.09 -4.01
N THR A 159 12.04 11.78 -4.80
CA THR A 159 11.76 13.12 -5.31
C THR A 159 10.57 13.11 -6.27
N TYR A 160 10.46 12.10 -7.13
CA TYR A 160 9.32 11.93 -8.04
C TYR A 160 8.01 11.67 -7.26
N ALA A 161 8.05 10.79 -6.25
CA ALA A 161 6.89 10.51 -5.40
C ALA A 161 6.46 11.74 -4.58
N TRP A 162 7.43 12.49 -4.04
CA TRP A 162 7.20 13.77 -3.35
C TRP A 162 6.49 14.77 -4.26
N TRP A 163 7.00 14.96 -5.48
CA TRP A 163 6.42 15.88 -6.46
C TRP A 163 5.00 15.47 -6.85
N MET A 164 4.75 14.17 -7.04
CA MET A 164 3.39 13.65 -7.29
C MET A 164 2.43 13.93 -6.14
N ALA A 165 2.92 13.96 -4.90
CA ALA A 165 2.12 14.25 -3.71
C ALA A 165 2.00 15.75 -3.38
N LYS A 166 2.41 16.66 -4.27
CA LYS A 166 2.34 18.10 -4.03
C LYS A 166 0.92 18.54 -3.66
N GLY A 167 0.76 19.15 -2.49
CA GLY A 167 -0.52 19.61 -1.96
C GLY A 167 -1.35 18.53 -1.23
N ALA A 168 -0.89 17.29 -1.18
CA ALA A 168 -1.52 16.24 -0.39
C ALA A 168 -1.32 16.48 1.12
N PRO A 169 -2.35 16.30 1.95
CA PRO A 169 -2.20 16.31 3.40
C PRO A 169 -1.35 15.13 3.90
N VAL A 170 -0.44 15.41 4.83
CA VAL A 170 0.38 14.39 5.51
C VAL A 170 -0.50 13.58 6.47
N GLY A 171 -0.29 12.26 6.50
CA GLY A 171 -0.97 11.34 7.42
C GLY A 171 -2.45 11.06 7.12
N VAL A 172 -2.98 11.58 6.01
CA VAL A 172 -4.38 11.40 5.63
C VAL A 172 -4.48 10.43 4.45
N LYS A 173 -5.22 9.33 4.64
CA LYS A 173 -5.49 8.38 3.56
C LYS A 173 -6.41 9.03 2.51
N LEU A 174 -5.84 9.32 1.35
CA LEU A 174 -6.57 9.89 0.21
C LEU A 174 -7.45 8.86 -0.48
N GLN A 175 -8.57 9.31 -1.04
CA GLN A 175 -9.40 8.50 -1.93
C GLN A 175 -8.59 8.09 -3.16
N GLY A 176 -8.67 6.82 -3.56
CA GLY A 176 -7.88 6.26 -4.66
C GLY A 176 -6.48 5.78 -4.27
N ALA A 177 -6.05 5.92 -3.01
CA ALA A 177 -4.80 5.34 -2.54
C ALA A 177 -4.89 3.81 -2.41
N GLY A 178 -3.84 3.11 -2.87
CA GLY A 178 -3.78 1.63 -2.84
C GLY A 178 -4.67 0.95 -3.89
N TYR A 179 -5.03 -0.30 -3.63
CA TYR A 179 -6.06 -1.03 -4.38
C TYR A 179 -7.38 -1.04 -3.58
N PRO A 180 -8.55 -0.99 -4.23
CA PRO A 180 -9.84 -0.91 -3.56
C PRO A 180 -10.25 -2.27 -2.98
N LYS A 181 -9.98 -2.46 -1.69
CA LYS A 181 -10.30 -3.71 -0.96
C LYS A 181 -11.49 -3.62 0.00
N GLN A 182 -11.97 -2.41 0.27
CA GLN A 182 -12.99 -2.20 1.31
C GLN A 182 -14.30 -2.87 0.89
N GLY A 183 -14.73 -3.90 1.63
CA GLY A 183 -15.93 -4.66 1.31
C GLY A 183 -15.80 -5.59 0.10
N PHE A 184 -14.62 -5.66 -0.53
CA PHE A 184 -14.38 -6.52 -1.68
C PHE A 184 -14.01 -7.92 -1.19
N LYS A 185 -14.94 -8.87 -1.37
CA LYS A 185 -14.80 -10.28 -1.01
C LYS A 185 -15.38 -11.13 -2.14
N PRO A 186 -14.84 -12.34 -2.36
CA PRO A 186 -15.39 -13.19 -3.40
C PRO A 186 -16.78 -13.70 -2.99
N PRO A 187 -17.79 -13.68 -3.89
CA PRO A 187 -19.09 -14.28 -3.64
C PRO A 187 -19.04 -15.77 -3.25
N GLN A 188 -18.09 -16.51 -3.80
CA GLN A 188 -17.78 -17.92 -3.48
C GLN A 188 -16.26 -18.13 -3.47
N PRO A 189 -15.72 -19.18 -2.82
CA PRO A 189 -14.27 -19.42 -2.80
C PRO A 189 -13.65 -19.36 -4.19
N ALA A 190 -12.52 -18.65 -4.30
CA ALA A 190 -11.80 -18.50 -5.56
C ALA A 190 -11.37 -19.87 -6.09
N ASP A 191 -11.47 -20.07 -7.41
CA ASP A 191 -11.28 -21.37 -8.04
C ASP A 191 -10.32 -21.29 -9.22
N TYR A 192 -9.39 -22.24 -9.27
CA TYR A 192 -8.37 -22.33 -10.31
C TYR A 192 -8.96 -22.53 -11.70
N ALA A 193 -9.90 -23.47 -11.88
CA ALA A 193 -10.44 -23.83 -13.19
C ALA A 193 -11.38 -22.76 -13.75
N ARG A 194 -12.12 -22.02 -12.90
CA ARG A 194 -12.85 -20.82 -13.33
C ARG A 194 -11.88 -19.71 -13.70
N GLY A 195 -10.82 -19.52 -12.91
CA GLY A 195 -9.79 -18.52 -13.15
C GLY A 195 -9.06 -18.70 -14.48
N GLU A 196 -8.73 -19.95 -14.82
CA GLU A 196 -8.13 -20.31 -16.11
C GLU A 196 -9.01 -19.88 -17.30
N LYS A 197 -10.32 -20.09 -17.21
CA LYS A 197 -11.27 -19.67 -18.26
C LYS A 197 -11.32 -18.16 -18.39
N VAL A 198 -11.35 -17.43 -17.27
CA VAL A 198 -11.31 -15.96 -17.27
C VAL A 198 -9.99 -15.48 -17.88
N TYR A 199 -8.87 -16.10 -17.53
CA TYR A 199 -7.55 -15.77 -18.05
C TYR A 199 -7.47 -15.95 -19.56
N ALA A 200 -7.87 -17.12 -20.06
CA ALA A 200 -7.87 -17.43 -21.49
C ALA A 200 -8.73 -16.43 -22.29
N ALA A 201 -9.89 -16.06 -21.75
CA ALA A 201 -10.82 -15.15 -22.43
C ALA A 201 -10.40 -13.67 -22.38
N ASN A 202 -9.72 -13.22 -21.32
CA ASN A 202 -9.54 -11.79 -21.05
C ASN A 202 -8.08 -11.32 -20.90
N CYS A 203 -7.12 -12.23 -20.71
CA CYS A 203 -5.77 -11.90 -20.27
C CYS A 203 -4.69 -12.44 -21.20
N ALA A 204 -4.84 -13.67 -21.68
CA ALA A 204 -3.82 -14.39 -22.44
C ALA A 204 -3.36 -13.69 -23.73
N LEU A 205 -4.26 -12.91 -24.37
CA LEU A 205 -3.92 -12.15 -25.57
C LEU A 205 -2.76 -11.18 -25.34
N CYS A 206 -2.69 -10.57 -24.16
CA CYS A 206 -1.65 -9.60 -23.81
C CYS A 206 -0.53 -10.24 -22.99
N HIS A 207 -0.88 -11.07 -22.00
CA HIS A 207 0.09 -11.64 -21.06
C HIS A 207 0.68 -12.99 -21.50
N GLY A 208 0.27 -13.52 -22.66
CA GLY A 208 0.68 -14.84 -23.16
C GLY A 208 -0.15 -15.98 -22.56
N ALA A 209 -0.17 -17.13 -23.23
CA ALA A 209 -0.89 -18.31 -22.71
C ALA A 209 -0.27 -18.83 -21.42
N ASP A 210 1.05 -18.72 -21.28
CA ASP A 210 1.83 -19.17 -20.13
C ASP A 210 2.27 -18.00 -19.24
N GLY A 211 1.58 -16.84 -19.32
CA GLY A 211 1.82 -15.69 -18.45
C GLY A 211 3.20 -15.04 -18.60
N GLN A 212 3.93 -15.34 -19.67
CA GLN A 212 5.29 -14.87 -19.93
C GLN A 212 5.37 -13.39 -20.35
N GLY A 213 4.23 -12.73 -20.57
CA GLY A 213 4.17 -11.36 -21.06
C GLY A 213 4.56 -11.23 -22.53
N GLN A 214 4.80 -9.99 -22.95
CA GLN A 214 5.29 -9.67 -24.29
C GLN A 214 6.31 -8.54 -24.22
N GLN A 215 7.33 -8.65 -25.09
CA GLN A 215 8.41 -7.66 -25.20
C GLN A 215 8.49 -7.09 -26.62
N VAL A 216 8.81 -5.80 -26.70
CA VAL A 216 9.16 -5.12 -27.94
C VAL A 216 10.47 -4.37 -27.73
N ALA A 217 11.46 -4.65 -28.58
CA ALA A 217 12.81 -4.08 -28.47
C ALA A 217 13.43 -4.23 -27.07
N GLY A 218 13.29 -5.41 -26.45
CA GLY A 218 13.84 -5.71 -25.13
C GLY A 218 13.09 -5.09 -23.94
N ARG A 219 11.99 -4.37 -24.18
CA ARG A 219 11.15 -3.77 -23.13
C ARG A 219 9.81 -4.47 -23.03
N ASN A 220 9.37 -4.75 -21.81
CA ASN A 220 8.05 -5.32 -21.56
C ASN A 220 6.95 -4.33 -21.97
N VAL A 221 6.13 -4.71 -22.95
CA VAL A 221 4.89 -4.00 -23.28
C VAL A 221 3.71 -4.57 -22.49
N PHE A 222 3.75 -5.87 -22.21
CA PHE A 222 2.86 -6.54 -21.26
C PHE A 222 3.72 -7.35 -20.29
N PRO A 223 3.60 -7.13 -18.98
CA PRO A 223 4.48 -7.77 -18.01
C PRO A 223 4.21 -9.28 -17.88
N PRO A 224 5.23 -10.08 -17.58
CA PRO A 224 5.05 -11.46 -17.13
C PRO A 224 4.33 -11.49 -15.77
N LEU A 225 3.34 -12.37 -15.65
CA LEU A 225 2.49 -12.49 -14.46
C LEU A 225 2.99 -13.58 -13.49
N TRP A 226 3.68 -14.58 -14.03
CA TRP A 226 4.37 -15.62 -13.28
C TRP A 226 5.62 -16.07 -14.06
N GLY A 227 6.28 -17.14 -13.60
CA GLY A 227 7.54 -17.60 -14.17
C GLY A 227 8.74 -16.73 -13.76
N PRO A 228 9.94 -17.00 -14.31
CA PRO A 228 11.20 -16.51 -13.74
C PRO A 228 11.43 -15.00 -13.92
N GLN A 229 10.69 -14.38 -14.85
CA GLN A 229 10.80 -12.95 -15.15
C GLN A 229 9.72 -12.09 -14.46
N SER A 230 8.87 -12.68 -13.62
CA SER A 230 7.85 -11.96 -12.86
C SER A 230 8.32 -11.57 -11.45
N PHE A 231 7.39 -11.05 -10.63
CA PHE A 231 7.63 -10.76 -9.22
C PHE A 231 7.80 -12.05 -8.41
N ASN A 232 8.55 -12.01 -7.31
CA ASN A 232 8.84 -13.18 -6.49
C ASN A 232 7.77 -13.46 -5.42
N TRP A 233 7.88 -14.62 -4.77
CA TRP A 233 7.02 -15.07 -3.67
C TRP A 233 7.10 -14.20 -2.39
N GLY A 234 7.84 -13.10 -2.37
CA GLY A 234 7.79 -12.13 -1.30
C GLY A 234 7.00 -10.86 -1.65
N ALA A 235 6.52 -10.72 -2.88
CA ALA A 235 5.87 -9.51 -3.36
C ALA A 235 4.42 -9.41 -2.89
N GLY A 236 3.92 -8.19 -2.71
CA GLY A 236 2.52 -8.00 -2.30
C GLY A 236 1.51 -8.51 -3.35
N MET A 237 1.92 -8.58 -4.62
CA MET A 237 1.04 -8.98 -5.72
C MET A 237 0.77 -10.49 -5.75
N HIS A 238 1.50 -11.33 -5.00
CA HIS A 238 1.14 -12.77 -4.88
C HIS A 238 -0.06 -13.01 -3.95
N GLU A 239 -0.44 -12.01 -3.16
CA GLU A 239 -1.55 -12.14 -2.22
C GLU A 239 -2.86 -11.98 -2.98
N LEU A 240 -3.73 -12.98 -2.90
CA LEU A 240 -4.97 -13.06 -3.67
C LEU A 240 -5.82 -11.79 -3.56
N ASP A 241 -5.90 -11.20 -2.36
CA ASP A 241 -6.68 -9.99 -2.14
C ASP A 241 -6.08 -8.75 -2.83
N ASN A 242 -4.75 -8.64 -2.93
CA ASN A 242 -4.08 -7.58 -3.68
C ASN A 242 -4.26 -7.79 -5.18
N ALA A 243 -3.98 -9.00 -5.66
CA ALA A 243 -4.12 -9.37 -7.06
C ALA A 243 -5.55 -9.14 -7.56
N ALA A 244 -6.56 -9.70 -6.86
CA ALA A 244 -7.95 -9.56 -7.24
C ALA A 244 -8.42 -8.10 -7.23
N ALA A 245 -8.01 -7.30 -6.23
CA ALA A 245 -8.38 -5.89 -6.16
C ALA A 245 -7.71 -5.05 -7.27
N PHE A 246 -6.45 -5.32 -7.59
CA PHE A 246 -5.76 -4.70 -8.72
C PHE A 246 -6.43 -5.07 -10.05
N ILE A 247 -6.71 -6.36 -10.26
CA ILE A 247 -7.34 -6.89 -11.45
C ILE A 247 -8.74 -6.30 -11.63
N LYS A 248 -9.59 -6.35 -10.59
CA LYS A 248 -10.95 -5.78 -10.63
C LYS A 248 -10.92 -4.29 -10.99
N ALA A 249 -10.00 -3.51 -10.42
CA ALA A 249 -9.96 -2.08 -10.64
C ALA A 249 -9.36 -1.68 -11.99
N ASN A 250 -8.39 -2.45 -12.51
CA ASN A 250 -7.49 -1.97 -13.56
C ASN A 250 -7.39 -2.89 -14.78
N MET A 251 -7.87 -4.12 -14.70
CA MET A 251 -7.78 -5.12 -15.76
C MET A 251 -9.16 -5.61 -16.25
N PRO A 252 -9.27 -5.99 -17.54
CA PRO A 252 -8.29 -5.80 -18.61
C PRO A 252 -7.95 -4.32 -18.85
N LEU A 253 -6.76 -4.04 -19.40
CA LEU A 253 -6.28 -2.67 -19.56
C LEU A 253 -7.32 -1.80 -20.30
N SER A 254 -7.54 -0.58 -19.80
CA SER A 254 -8.59 0.35 -20.26
C SER A 254 -10.04 -0.10 -20.06
N ARG A 255 -10.27 -1.26 -19.43
CA ARG A 255 -11.59 -1.84 -19.12
C ARG A 255 -11.70 -2.23 -17.64
N GLY A 256 -11.01 -1.50 -16.76
CA GLY A 256 -11.11 -1.67 -15.32
C GLY A 256 -12.57 -1.65 -14.84
N GLY A 257 -12.90 -2.54 -13.90
CA GLY A 257 -14.25 -2.73 -13.38
C GLY A 257 -15.13 -3.70 -14.18
N SER A 258 -14.71 -4.10 -15.39
CA SER A 258 -15.53 -4.92 -16.29
C SER A 258 -15.71 -6.38 -15.89
N LEU A 259 -14.73 -6.98 -15.19
CA LEU A 259 -14.87 -8.33 -14.64
C LEU A 259 -15.86 -8.34 -13.48
N SER A 260 -16.60 -9.43 -13.28
CA SER A 260 -17.34 -9.60 -12.03
C SER A 260 -16.38 -9.70 -10.84
N ASP A 261 -16.88 -9.47 -9.62
CA ASP A 261 -16.05 -9.66 -8.43
C ASP A 261 -15.52 -11.09 -8.35
N GLN A 262 -16.37 -12.08 -8.67
CA GLN A 262 -15.96 -13.48 -8.68
C GLN A 262 -14.86 -13.76 -9.71
N ASP A 263 -15.02 -13.25 -10.94
CA ASP A 263 -14.02 -13.47 -12.00
C ASP A 263 -12.67 -12.87 -11.63
N ALA A 264 -12.65 -11.71 -10.97
CA ALA A 264 -11.41 -11.07 -10.53
C ALA A 264 -10.67 -11.90 -9.46
N TRP A 265 -11.42 -12.53 -8.54
CA TRP A 265 -10.83 -13.44 -7.54
C TRP A 265 -10.39 -14.77 -8.15
N ASP A 266 -11.19 -15.35 -9.03
CA ASP A 266 -10.86 -16.60 -9.71
C ASP A 266 -9.61 -16.44 -10.58
N VAL A 267 -9.51 -15.37 -11.37
CA VAL A 267 -8.32 -15.14 -12.22
C VAL A 267 -7.08 -14.76 -11.41
N ALA A 268 -7.24 -14.11 -10.24
CA ALA A 268 -6.15 -13.92 -9.29
C ALA A 268 -5.64 -15.26 -8.73
N MET A 269 -6.55 -16.15 -8.35
CA MET A 269 -6.23 -17.52 -7.92
C MET A 269 -5.47 -18.28 -9.01
N PHE A 270 -5.92 -18.22 -10.25
CA PHE A 270 -5.21 -18.82 -11.38
C PHE A 270 -3.81 -18.21 -11.56
N MET A 271 -3.69 -16.89 -11.59
CA MET A 271 -2.41 -16.19 -11.77
C MET A 271 -1.38 -16.56 -10.67
N ASP A 272 -1.79 -16.55 -9.41
CA ASP A 272 -0.90 -16.79 -8.27
C ASP A 272 -0.71 -18.28 -7.94
N ALA A 273 -1.42 -19.18 -8.61
CA ALA A 273 -1.22 -20.63 -8.55
C ALA A 273 -0.09 -21.12 -9.49
N HIS A 274 0.78 -20.24 -9.95
CA HIS A 274 1.94 -20.58 -10.78
C HIS A 274 3.25 -20.26 -10.06
N GLU A 275 4.29 -21.04 -10.37
CA GLU A 275 5.61 -20.81 -9.80
C GLU A 275 6.24 -19.50 -10.29
N ARG A 276 7.01 -18.90 -9.39
CA ARG A 276 7.71 -17.63 -9.56
C ARG A 276 9.01 -17.68 -8.76
N PRO A 277 9.91 -16.68 -8.87
CA PRO A 277 11.14 -16.70 -8.11
C PRO A 277 10.88 -16.81 -6.60
N GLN A 278 11.80 -17.49 -5.90
CA GLN A 278 11.67 -17.78 -4.47
C GLN A 278 11.57 -16.51 -3.61
N ASP A 279 10.92 -16.59 -2.45
CA ASP A 279 10.92 -15.51 -1.47
C ASP A 279 12.38 -15.25 -1.01
N PRO A 280 12.91 -14.02 -1.08
CA PRO A 280 14.24 -13.66 -0.58
C PRO A 280 14.43 -13.87 0.93
N ARG A 281 13.40 -14.34 1.65
CA ARG A 281 13.41 -14.69 3.07
C ARG A 281 13.29 -16.21 3.28
N TYR A 282 13.33 -17.01 2.22
CA TYR A 282 13.27 -18.47 2.30
C TYR A 282 14.30 -19.01 3.30
N THR A 283 13.84 -19.85 4.22
CA THR A 283 14.68 -20.36 5.32
C THR A 283 15.51 -21.58 4.93
N GLY A 284 15.35 -22.09 3.71
CA GLY A 284 15.79 -23.43 3.33
C GLY A 284 14.71 -24.49 3.56
N ASN A 285 13.58 -24.12 4.19
CA ASN A 285 12.44 -25.01 4.43
C ASN A 285 11.12 -24.33 4.04
N LEU A 286 10.32 -25.01 3.21
CA LEU A 286 9.07 -24.46 2.69
C LEU A 286 8.01 -24.24 3.77
N ALA A 287 7.79 -25.23 4.63
CA ALA A 287 6.79 -25.18 5.69
C ALA A 287 7.13 -24.11 6.73
N GLU A 288 8.40 -24.00 7.11
CA GLU A 288 8.88 -22.94 8.01
C GLU A 288 8.72 -21.55 7.38
N THR A 289 9.10 -21.40 6.10
CA THR A 289 8.93 -20.13 5.37
C THR A 289 7.46 -19.75 5.29
N ARG A 290 6.55 -20.72 5.04
CA ARG A 290 5.10 -20.47 5.06
C ARG A 290 4.65 -20.01 6.43
N ALA A 291 4.93 -20.78 7.48
CA ALA A 291 4.51 -20.47 8.84
C ALA A 291 4.98 -19.07 9.30
N LYS A 292 6.16 -18.65 8.84
CA LYS A 292 6.75 -17.37 9.25
C LYS A 292 6.27 -16.17 8.44
N TYR A 293 6.02 -16.34 7.13
CA TYR A 293 5.85 -15.20 6.22
C TYR A 293 4.57 -15.24 5.37
N HIS A 294 3.89 -16.39 5.31
CA HIS A 294 2.77 -16.65 4.40
C HIS A 294 1.58 -17.34 5.09
N ASP A 295 1.53 -17.33 6.42
CA ASP A 295 0.44 -17.94 7.19
C ASP A 295 -0.83 -17.06 7.16
N THR A 296 -1.43 -16.99 5.99
CA THR A 296 -2.64 -16.21 5.69
C THR A 296 -3.45 -16.95 4.62
N PRO A 297 -4.80 -16.85 4.65
CA PRO A 297 -5.63 -17.39 3.58
C PRO A 297 -5.42 -16.72 2.23
N GLN A 298 -4.68 -15.60 2.17
CA GLN A 298 -4.43 -14.85 0.94
C GLN A 298 -3.14 -15.27 0.22
N SER A 299 -2.29 -16.10 0.85
CA SER A 299 -1.05 -16.59 0.25
C SER A 299 -1.14 -18.08 -0.05
N LEU A 300 -0.94 -18.41 -1.33
CA LEU A 300 -0.88 -19.78 -1.82
C LEU A 300 0.49 -20.45 -1.59
N TYR A 301 1.50 -19.70 -1.15
CA TYR A 301 2.85 -20.21 -0.93
C TYR A 301 2.86 -21.38 0.07
N GLY A 302 3.38 -22.54 -0.31
CA GLY A 302 3.38 -23.74 0.52
C GLY A 302 2.01 -24.42 0.67
N THR A 303 1.08 -24.16 -0.26
CA THR A 303 -0.18 -24.91 -0.39
C THR A 303 -0.19 -25.72 -1.68
N GLU A 304 -1.01 -26.77 -1.74
CA GLU A 304 -1.21 -27.55 -2.94
C GLU A 304 -2.38 -26.98 -3.75
N VAL A 305 -2.11 -26.61 -5.00
CA VAL A 305 -3.12 -26.13 -5.95
C VAL A 305 -2.92 -26.86 -7.26
N ASN A 306 -3.99 -27.44 -7.81
CA ASN A 306 -3.94 -28.21 -9.05
C ASN A 306 -2.86 -29.32 -9.03
N GLY A 307 -2.67 -29.99 -7.89
CA GLY A 307 -1.66 -31.04 -7.70
C GLY A 307 -0.22 -30.56 -7.52
N HIS A 308 -0.01 -29.24 -7.44
CA HIS A 308 1.33 -28.63 -7.36
C HIS A 308 1.51 -27.94 -6.00
N LEU A 309 2.58 -28.29 -5.28
CA LEU A 309 2.96 -27.63 -4.03
C LEU A 309 3.73 -26.33 -4.33
N LEU A 310 3.10 -25.18 -4.13
CA LEU A 310 3.63 -23.89 -4.56
C LEU A 310 4.80 -23.40 -3.70
N GLY A 311 5.79 -22.77 -4.34
CA GLY A 311 7.04 -22.32 -3.72
C GLY A 311 8.09 -23.42 -3.57
N SER A 312 7.77 -24.67 -3.94
CA SER A 312 8.68 -25.82 -3.86
C SER A 312 9.60 -25.94 -5.07
N GLN A 313 9.18 -25.41 -6.22
CA GLN A 313 9.94 -25.41 -7.47
C GLN A 313 10.04 -23.98 -8.00
N PRO A 314 10.77 -23.09 -7.31
CA PRO A 314 10.82 -21.68 -7.67
C PRO A 314 11.35 -21.51 -9.09
N ALA A 315 10.68 -20.66 -9.87
CA ALA A 315 11.07 -20.40 -11.24
C ALA A 315 12.48 -19.78 -11.31
N GLN A 316 13.35 -20.36 -12.11
CA GLN A 316 14.74 -19.92 -12.31
C GLN A 316 14.93 -19.33 -13.71
N LYS A 317 15.86 -18.37 -13.82
CA LYS A 317 16.22 -17.74 -15.09
C LYS A 317 16.95 -18.69 -16.03
#